data_AF-A0A0M1JCL9-F1
#
_entry.id   AF-A0A0M1JCL9-F1
#
_cell.length_a   1.000
_cell.length_b   1.000
_cell.length_c   1.000
_cell.angle_alpha   90.00
_cell.angle_beta   90.00
_cell.angle_gamma   90.00
#
_symmetry.space_group_name_H-M   'P 1'
#
loop_
_entity.id
_entity.type
_entity.pdbx_description
1 polymer ?
#
loop_
_entity_poly.entity_id
_entity_poly.type
_entity_poly.pdbx_seq_one_letter_code
_entity_poly.pdbx_strand_id
1 'polypeptide(L)'
;MSRIWKLMGGASKVWDPEVVATVYQAAFNWPDGRRLPDESRAVQLTCDLALRQAGINPARSLGADYGIVLTGTYGGRISYESFQKGISNTQQPTLQPLAFAFSLPGTPASVLSLYYGVSGPVVSLDECESDSGLRSLIVALGLLESGTCQKVIVGSFYYPSQTARNCGSLGQAKVTIGIIVDDSEIISNTSGNMLLALEQPTGDYNFIHDTCPQECWPILLNSGPAACICWDLALTGQKLYVWKNN
;
A
#
# COMPACT_ATOMS: atom_id res chain seq x y z
N MET A 1 17.41 -4.88 -22.09
CA MET A 1 16.02 -5.07 -22.57
C MET A 1 15.14 -4.14 -21.74
N SER A 2 14.27 -3.35 -22.37
CA SER A 2 13.32 -2.50 -21.64
C SER A 2 12.29 -3.39 -20.94
N ARG A 3 12.14 -3.25 -19.62
CA ARG A 3 11.05 -3.87 -18.88
C ARG A 3 9.86 -2.93 -18.82
N ILE A 4 8.67 -3.50 -18.85
CA ILE A 4 7.40 -2.78 -18.76
C ILE A 4 6.65 -3.36 -17.59
N TRP A 5 6.22 -2.50 -16.68
CA TRP A 5 5.40 -2.90 -15.56
C TRP A 5 3.96 -2.42 -15.75
N LYS A 6 3.03 -3.11 -15.11
CA LYS A 6 1.60 -2.81 -15.21
C LYS A 6 0.96 -2.78 -13.83
N LEU A 7 0.18 -1.74 -13.56
CA LEU A 7 -0.72 -1.69 -12.41
C LEU A 7 -2.00 -2.48 -12.75
N MET A 8 -2.15 -3.68 -12.21
CA MET A 8 -3.33 -4.53 -12.44
C MET A 8 -4.56 -4.03 -11.69
N GLY A 9 -4.38 -3.50 -10.48
CA GLY A 9 -5.44 -2.94 -9.66
C GLY A 9 -4.85 -2.09 -8.55
N GLY A 10 -5.68 -1.24 -7.96
CA GLY A 10 -5.24 -0.40 -6.85
C GLY A 10 -6.39 0.32 -6.18
N ALA A 11 -6.28 0.55 -4.89
CA ALA A 11 -7.28 1.23 -4.09
C ALA A 11 -6.61 2.26 -3.18
N SER A 12 -7.25 3.41 -3.03
CA SER A 12 -6.91 4.39 -2.00
C SER A 12 -8.14 4.67 -1.15
N LYS A 13 -7.98 4.65 0.16
CA LYS A 13 -9.06 4.88 1.13
C LYS A 13 -8.58 5.75 2.27
N VAL A 14 -9.45 6.70 2.61
CA VAL A 14 -9.40 7.42 3.88
C VAL A 14 -10.36 6.71 4.82
N TRP A 15 -9.86 6.36 6.00
CA TRP A 15 -10.60 5.65 7.02
C TRP A 15 -10.77 6.54 8.24
N ASP A 16 -12.00 6.61 8.75
CA ASP A 16 -12.24 7.10 10.10
C ASP A 16 -11.81 6.00 11.09
N PRO A 17 -10.82 6.27 11.97
CA PRO A 17 -10.35 5.29 12.94
C PRO A 17 -11.45 4.63 13.77
N GLU A 18 -12.53 5.36 14.08
CA GLU A 18 -13.61 4.87 14.93
C GLU A 18 -14.46 3.77 14.27
N VAL A 19 -14.48 3.70 12.94
CA VAL A 19 -15.33 2.74 12.20
C VAL A 19 -14.55 1.56 11.62
N VAL A 20 -13.22 1.62 11.56
CA VAL A 20 -12.37 0.59 10.93
C VAL A 20 -12.67 -0.80 11.48
N ALA A 21 -12.74 -0.94 12.81
CA ALA A 21 -13.00 -2.21 13.47
C ALA A 21 -14.34 -2.82 13.03
N THR A 22 -15.40 -2.02 12.97
CA THR A 22 -16.75 -2.44 12.58
C THR A 22 -16.80 -2.85 11.11
N VAL A 23 -16.22 -2.04 10.22
CA VAL A 23 -16.17 -2.36 8.78
C VAL A 23 -15.36 -3.63 8.54
N TYR A 24 -14.23 -3.79 9.25
CA TYR A 24 -13.41 -4.98 9.15
C TYR A 24 -14.16 -6.25 9.55
N GLN A 25 -14.89 -6.22 10.68
CA GLN A 25 -15.67 -7.36 11.14
C GLN A 25 -16.80 -7.75 10.17
N ALA A 26 -17.41 -6.77 9.50
CA ALA A 26 -18.42 -7.03 8.49
C ALA A 26 -17.82 -7.64 7.21
N ALA A 27 -16.62 -7.22 6.82
CA ALA A 27 -15.96 -7.67 5.60
C ALA A 27 -15.26 -9.04 5.75
N PHE A 28 -14.69 -9.31 6.92
CA PHE A 28 -13.85 -10.49 7.14
C PHE A 28 -14.41 -11.38 8.25
N ASN A 29 -14.85 -12.58 7.88
CA ASN A 29 -15.13 -13.65 8.84
C ASN A 29 -13.84 -14.40 9.21
N TRP A 30 -12.86 -13.68 9.78
CA TRP A 30 -11.60 -14.24 10.26
C TRP A 30 -11.56 -14.17 11.79
N PRO A 31 -11.78 -15.30 12.50
CA PRO A 31 -11.83 -15.33 13.96
C PRO A 31 -10.61 -14.68 14.62
N ASP A 32 -9.41 -14.96 14.11
CA ASP A 32 -8.15 -14.38 14.60
C ASP A 32 -7.94 -12.94 14.12
N GLY A 33 -8.56 -12.55 12.99
CA GLY A 33 -8.56 -11.17 12.47
C GLY A 33 -9.16 -10.16 13.44
N ARG A 34 -9.99 -10.61 14.39
CA ARG A 34 -10.53 -9.78 15.47
C ARG A 34 -9.45 -9.24 16.42
N ARG A 35 -8.26 -9.84 16.46
CA ARG A 35 -7.17 -9.40 17.35
C ARG A 35 -6.19 -8.44 16.69
N LEU A 36 -6.36 -8.15 15.40
CA LEU A 36 -5.47 -7.26 14.68
C LEU A 36 -5.58 -5.81 15.18
N PRO A 37 -4.48 -5.06 15.17
CA PRO A 37 -4.53 -3.62 15.40
C PRO A 37 -5.21 -2.92 14.22
N ASP A 38 -5.79 -1.74 14.47
CA ASP A 38 -6.66 -1.08 13.50
C ASP A 38 -5.94 -0.63 12.23
N GLU A 39 -4.64 -0.29 12.31
CA GLU A 39 -3.82 0.01 11.13
C GLU A 39 -3.73 -1.19 10.19
N SER A 40 -3.53 -2.40 10.72
CA SER A 40 -3.49 -3.63 9.92
C SER A 40 -4.86 -3.95 9.31
N ARG A 41 -5.94 -3.67 10.04
CA ARG A 41 -7.32 -3.83 9.53
C ARG A 41 -7.60 -2.89 8.35
N ALA A 42 -7.21 -1.62 8.49
CA ALA A 42 -7.36 -0.63 7.43
C ALA A 42 -6.54 -1.00 6.18
N VAL A 43 -5.30 -1.45 6.38
CA VAL A 43 -4.42 -1.93 5.31
C VAL A 43 -5.03 -3.14 4.60
N GLN A 44 -5.51 -4.13 5.35
CA GLN A 44 -6.12 -5.33 4.77
C GLN A 44 -7.44 -5.03 4.03
N LEU A 45 -8.30 -4.17 4.56
CA LEU A 45 -9.51 -3.71 3.86
C LEU A 45 -9.19 -3.06 2.51
N THR A 46 -8.21 -2.15 2.48
CA THR A 46 -7.81 -1.51 1.23
C THR A 46 -7.12 -2.48 0.27
N CYS A 47 -6.33 -3.43 0.79
CA CYS A 47 -5.70 -4.47 -0.03
C CYS A 47 -6.74 -5.37 -0.70
N ASP A 48 -7.79 -5.76 0.02
CA ASP A 48 -8.90 -6.56 -0.53
C ASP A 48 -9.59 -5.82 -1.69
N LEU A 49 -9.83 -4.51 -1.57
CA LEU A 49 -10.36 -3.69 -2.66
C LEU A 49 -9.42 -3.67 -3.87
N ALA A 50 -8.11 -3.50 -3.64
CA ALA A 50 -7.11 -3.46 -4.72
C ALA A 50 -7.02 -4.81 -5.46
N LEU A 51 -7.04 -5.93 -4.73
CA LEU A 51 -7.04 -7.29 -5.31
C LEU A 51 -8.31 -7.55 -6.12
N ARG A 52 -9.49 -7.18 -5.60
CA ARG A 52 -10.76 -7.32 -6.34
C ARG A 52 -10.76 -6.49 -7.63
N GLN A 53 -10.22 -5.27 -7.59
CA GLN A 53 -10.08 -4.43 -8.78
C GLN A 53 -9.11 -5.04 -9.80
N ALA A 54 -8.08 -5.76 -9.35
CA ALA A 54 -7.17 -6.53 -10.21
C ALA A 54 -7.80 -7.81 -10.79
N GLY A 55 -9.08 -8.09 -10.50
CA GLY A 55 -9.74 -9.35 -10.88
C GLY A 55 -9.23 -10.57 -10.11
N ILE A 56 -8.45 -10.35 -9.05
CA ILE A 56 -7.94 -11.41 -8.19
C ILE A 56 -9.01 -11.66 -7.14
N ASN A 57 -9.74 -12.78 -7.29
CA ASN A 57 -10.56 -13.28 -6.19
C ASN A 57 -9.59 -13.70 -5.07
N PRO A 58 -9.62 -13.06 -3.89
CA PRO A 58 -8.59 -13.24 -2.88
C PRO A 58 -8.63 -14.67 -2.29
N ALA A 59 -7.95 -15.59 -2.97
CA ALA A 59 -7.62 -16.89 -2.43
C ALA A 59 -6.58 -16.68 -1.32
N ARG A 60 -6.72 -17.40 -0.20
CA ARG A 60 -5.75 -17.40 0.92
C ARG A 60 -4.43 -18.11 0.56
N SER A 61 -4.00 -18.04 -0.70
CA SER A 61 -2.88 -18.79 -1.26
C SER A 61 -2.31 -18.10 -2.50
N LEU A 62 -1.92 -16.84 -2.37
CA LEU A 62 -1.21 -16.12 -3.44
C LEU A 62 0.19 -16.72 -3.72
N GLY A 63 0.81 -17.39 -2.74
CA GLY A 63 2.04 -18.16 -2.92
C GLY A 63 3.31 -17.32 -3.06
N ALA A 64 4.35 -17.94 -3.64
CA ALA A 64 5.69 -17.34 -3.76
C ALA A 64 5.82 -16.33 -4.90
N ASP A 65 4.92 -16.37 -5.88
CA ASP A 65 4.92 -15.45 -7.02
C ASP A 65 4.54 -14.02 -6.65
N TYR A 66 4.01 -13.81 -5.45
CA TYR A 66 3.66 -12.50 -4.91
C TYR A 66 4.71 -12.05 -3.89
N GLY A 67 5.11 -10.78 -3.99
CA GLY A 67 5.79 -10.05 -2.93
C GLY A 67 4.85 -9.02 -2.29
N ILE A 68 5.21 -8.53 -1.10
CA ILE A 68 4.55 -7.42 -0.41
C ILE A 68 5.61 -6.37 -0.09
N VAL A 69 5.32 -5.11 -0.43
CA VAL A 69 6.14 -3.95 -0.04
C VAL A 69 5.22 -2.86 0.48
N LEU A 70 5.22 -2.62 1.79
CA LEU A 70 4.44 -1.54 2.39
C LEU A 70 5.34 -0.52 3.06
N THR A 71 5.01 0.76 2.93
CA THR A 71 5.62 1.83 3.74
C THR A 71 4.61 2.39 4.73
N GLY A 72 5.00 2.52 5.99
CA GLY A 72 4.23 3.25 7.01
C GLY A 72 4.82 4.64 7.26
N THR A 73 4.00 5.69 7.36
CA THR A 73 4.53 7.03 7.70
C THR A 73 5.13 7.07 9.11
N TYR A 74 4.44 6.42 10.05
CA TYR A 74 4.87 6.27 11.45
C TYR A 74 4.89 4.80 11.87
N GLY A 75 4.88 3.88 10.91
CA GLY A 75 4.76 2.44 11.17
C GLY A 75 3.60 2.10 12.12
N GLY A 76 3.87 1.24 13.10
CA GLY A 76 2.93 0.80 14.15
C GLY A 76 2.83 1.73 15.36
N ARG A 77 2.99 3.06 15.19
CA ARG A 77 3.08 4.01 16.33
C ARG A 77 1.89 3.95 17.27
N ILE A 78 0.66 3.80 16.76
CA ILE A 78 -0.54 3.68 17.60
C ILE A 78 -0.49 2.41 18.48
N SER A 79 -0.06 1.28 17.91
CA SER A 79 0.16 0.04 18.65
C SER A 79 1.31 0.17 19.66
N TYR A 80 2.39 0.86 19.28
CA TYR A 80 3.50 1.16 20.19
C TYR A 80 3.07 2.01 21.39
N GLU A 81 2.28 3.06 21.18
CA GLU A 81 1.76 3.89 22.28
C GLU A 81 0.85 3.09 23.21
N SER A 82 0.03 2.21 22.64
CA SER A 82 -0.84 1.32 23.42
C SER A 82 -0.02 0.35 24.26
N PHE A 83 1.04 -0.23 23.69
CA PHE A 83 1.99 -1.07 24.40
C PHE A 83 2.71 -0.30 25.52
N GLN A 84 3.22 0.90 25.25
CA GLN A 84 3.90 1.75 26.22
C GLN A 84 2.99 2.14 27.40
N LYS A 85 1.72 2.46 27.13
CA LYS A 85 0.71 2.71 28.16
C LYS A 85 0.48 1.48 29.04
N GLY A 86 0.45 0.29 28.44
CA GLY A 86 0.32 -0.98 29.16
C GLY A 86 1.49 -1.26 30.12
N ILE A 87 2.72 -0.89 29.75
CA ILE A 87 3.90 -1.01 30.63
C ILE A 87 3.87 0.04 31.75
N SER A 88 3.51 1.28 31.41
CA SER A 88 3.61 2.42 32.34
C SER A 88 2.58 2.37 33.48
N ASN A 89 1.50 1.58 33.34
CA ASN A 89 0.50 1.41 34.39
C ASN A 89 1.01 0.42 35.46
N THR A 90 1.81 0.92 36.40
CA THR A 90 2.42 0.13 37.48
C THR A 90 1.41 -0.43 38.48
N GLN A 91 0.21 0.15 38.57
CA GLN A 91 -0.83 -0.32 39.50
C GLN A 91 -1.59 -1.52 38.95
N GLN A 92 -1.79 -1.59 37.63
CA GLN A 92 -2.44 -2.71 36.94
C GLN A 92 -1.88 -2.85 35.52
N PRO A 93 -0.77 -3.61 35.33
CA PRO A 93 -0.23 -3.83 34.00
C PRO A 93 -1.22 -4.64 33.16
N THR A 94 -1.80 -4.00 32.14
CA THR A 94 -2.77 -4.60 31.19
C THR A 94 -2.09 -5.03 29.89
N LEU A 95 -0.84 -5.47 29.99
CA LEU A 95 -0.06 -5.91 28.83
C LEU A 95 -0.67 -7.15 28.20
N GLN A 96 -1.23 -6.97 27.01
CA GLN A 96 -1.62 -8.10 26.17
C GLN A 96 -0.35 -8.76 25.59
N PRO A 97 -0.24 -10.09 25.57
CA PRO A 97 0.94 -10.78 25.03
C PRO A 97 1.31 -10.38 23.60
N LEU A 98 0.31 -10.02 22.79
CA LEU A 98 0.49 -9.61 21.39
C LEU A 98 0.80 -8.11 21.21
N ALA A 99 0.71 -7.29 22.26
CA ALA A 99 0.88 -5.85 22.15
C ALA A 99 2.27 -5.45 21.64
N PHE A 100 3.31 -6.17 22.07
CA PHE A 100 4.67 -5.95 21.55
C PHE A 100 4.77 -6.32 20.07
N ALA A 101 4.27 -7.50 19.69
CA ALA A 101 4.32 -7.97 18.31
C ALA A 101 3.61 -6.99 17.35
N PHE A 102 2.44 -6.48 17.75
CA PHE A 102 1.68 -5.50 16.97
C PHE A 102 2.30 -4.10 16.95
N SER A 103 3.19 -3.77 17.89
CA SER A 103 3.93 -2.52 17.86
C SER A 103 5.03 -2.49 16.80
N LEU A 104 5.40 -3.63 16.22
CA LEU A 104 6.42 -3.71 15.19
C LEU A 104 5.90 -3.08 13.89
N PRO A 105 6.69 -2.22 13.22
CA PRO A 105 6.23 -1.52 12.02
C PRO A 105 5.83 -2.43 10.86
N GLY A 106 6.45 -3.61 10.76
CA GLY A 106 6.13 -4.61 9.74
C GLY A 106 4.80 -5.34 9.92
N THR A 107 4.08 -5.10 11.02
CA THR A 107 2.84 -5.83 11.34
C THR A 107 1.82 -5.81 10.20
N PRO A 108 1.49 -4.65 9.58
CA PRO A 108 0.51 -4.64 8.49
C PRO A 108 0.93 -5.52 7.30
N ALA A 109 2.21 -5.49 6.90
CA ALA A 109 2.72 -6.31 5.80
C ALA A 109 2.67 -7.81 6.15
N SER A 110 3.07 -8.18 7.36
CA SER A 110 2.99 -9.57 7.85
C SER A 110 1.54 -10.08 7.91
N VAL A 111 0.59 -9.23 8.31
CA VAL A 111 -0.84 -9.58 8.32
C VAL A 111 -1.35 -9.89 6.92
N LEU A 112 -0.97 -9.09 5.90
CA LEU A 112 -1.31 -9.39 4.51
C LEU A 112 -0.72 -10.73 4.06
N SER A 113 0.55 -10.98 4.39
CA SER A 113 1.22 -12.23 4.03
C SER A 113 0.53 -13.44 4.63
N LEU A 114 0.21 -13.40 5.93
CA LEU A 114 -0.49 -14.48 6.63
C LEU A 114 -1.91 -14.69 6.09
N TYR A 115 -2.65 -13.61 5.85
CA TYR A 115 -4.05 -13.71 5.43
C TYR A 115 -4.20 -14.19 3.99
N TYR A 116 -3.40 -13.65 3.06
CA TYR A 116 -3.47 -13.98 1.64
C TYR A 116 -2.55 -15.13 1.25
N GLY A 117 -1.81 -15.72 2.19
CA GLY A 117 -0.89 -16.84 1.93
C GLY A 117 0.24 -16.45 0.98
N VAL A 118 0.77 -15.24 1.12
CA VAL A 118 1.95 -14.78 0.35
C VAL A 118 3.21 -15.32 1.00
N SER A 119 3.98 -16.11 0.25
CA SER A 119 5.24 -16.72 0.71
C SER A 119 6.49 -16.17 0.00
N GLY A 120 6.33 -15.17 -0.87
CA GLY A 120 7.45 -14.43 -1.45
C GLY A 120 7.99 -13.36 -0.50
N PRO A 121 8.79 -12.41 -1.01
CA PRO A 121 9.38 -11.35 -0.18
C PRO A 121 8.33 -10.48 0.50
N VAL A 122 8.49 -10.23 1.80
CA VAL A 122 7.65 -9.31 2.57
C VAL A 122 8.54 -8.24 3.16
N VAL A 123 8.42 -7.02 2.63
CA VAL A 123 9.22 -5.87 3.02
C VAL A 123 8.31 -4.81 3.63
N SER A 124 8.74 -4.29 4.77
CA SER A 124 8.13 -3.11 5.38
C SER A 124 9.18 -2.02 5.50
N LEU A 125 8.78 -0.81 5.13
CA LEU A 125 9.58 0.40 5.23
C LEU A 125 8.87 1.36 6.19
N ASP A 126 9.64 2.20 6.88
CA ASP A 126 9.10 3.32 7.66
C ASP A 126 9.75 4.60 7.19
N GLU A 127 8.92 5.60 6.92
CA GLU A 127 9.42 6.89 6.45
C GLU A 127 8.48 8.02 6.85
N CYS A 128 9.00 8.99 7.60
CA CYS A 128 8.22 10.13 8.07
C CYS A 128 7.94 11.18 6.97
N GLU A 129 8.54 11.00 5.79
CA GLU A 129 8.45 11.92 4.67
C GLU A 129 7.20 11.65 3.82
N SER A 130 6.80 12.68 3.11
CA SER A 130 5.63 12.71 2.26
C SER A 130 5.70 11.67 1.12
N ASP A 131 6.92 11.23 0.78
CA ASP A 131 7.21 10.40 -0.39
C ASP A 131 7.25 8.88 -0.06
N SER A 132 6.75 8.49 1.11
CA SER A 132 6.72 7.10 1.61
C SER A 132 6.24 6.05 0.58
N GLY A 133 5.25 6.38 -0.26
CA GLY A 133 4.76 5.47 -1.30
C GLY A 133 5.68 5.34 -2.52
N LEU A 134 6.54 6.33 -2.80
CA LEU A 134 7.53 6.23 -3.87
C LEU A 134 8.62 5.22 -3.52
N ARG A 135 9.07 5.17 -2.26
CA ARG A 135 10.08 4.20 -1.85
C ARG A 135 9.59 2.76 -1.91
N SER A 136 8.35 2.48 -1.50
CA SER A 136 7.78 1.14 -1.66
C SER A 136 7.66 0.76 -3.13
N LEU A 137 7.33 1.71 -4.01
CA LEU A 137 7.33 1.49 -5.46
C LEU A 137 8.72 1.14 -5.99
N ILE A 138 9.76 1.89 -5.63
CA ILE A 138 11.15 1.61 -6.07
C ILE A 138 11.57 0.19 -5.64
N VAL A 139 11.32 -0.19 -4.40
CA VAL A 139 11.64 -1.54 -3.90
C VAL A 139 10.81 -2.60 -4.62
N ALA A 140 9.52 -2.37 -4.85
CA ALA A 140 8.65 -3.29 -5.59
C ALA A 140 9.16 -3.53 -7.02
N LEU A 141 9.58 -2.48 -7.73
CA LEU A 141 10.14 -2.59 -9.07
C LEU A 141 11.46 -3.36 -9.07
N GLY A 142 12.33 -3.16 -8.07
CA GLY A 142 13.56 -3.94 -7.92
C GLY A 142 13.30 -5.44 -7.67
N LEU A 143 12.24 -5.78 -6.92
CA LEU A 143 11.83 -7.18 -6.72
C LEU A 143 11.34 -7.83 -8.02
N LEU A 144 10.56 -7.11 -8.83
CA LEU A 144 10.12 -7.57 -10.14
C LEU A 144 11.31 -7.69 -11.11
N GLU A 145 12.18 -6.68 -11.15
CA GLU A 145 13.36 -6.64 -12.01
C GLU A 145 14.33 -7.79 -11.72
N SER A 146 14.54 -8.13 -10.44
CA SER A 146 15.38 -9.27 -10.05
C SER A 146 14.74 -10.63 -10.35
N GLY A 147 13.45 -10.69 -10.70
CA GLY A 147 12.72 -11.94 -10.90
C GLY A 147 12.45 -12.70 -9.60
N THR A 148 12.59 -12.04 -8.44
CA THR A 148 12.36 -12.66 -7.12
C THR A 148 10.88 -13.02 -6.93
N CYS A 149 9.99 -12.23 -7.53
CA CYS A 149 8.56 -12.51 -7.64
C CYS A 149 8.02 -11.94 -8.96
N GLN A 150 6.82 -12.37 -9.34
CA GLN A 150 6.16 -11.94 -10.59
C GLN A 150 5.18 -10.79 -10.38
N LYS A 151 4.68 -10.65 -9.14
CA LYS A 151 3.67 -9.67 -8.76
C LYS A 151 4.04 -9.07 -7.40
N VAL A 152 3.77 -7.79 -7.20
CA VAL A 152 4.00 -7.12 -5.92
C VAL A 152 2.75 -6.38 -5.47
N ILE A 153 2.32 -6.68 -4.25
CA ILE A 153 1.38 -5.86 -3.49
C ILE A 153 2.19 -4.73 -2.89
N VAL A 154 2.07 -3.53 -3.46
CA VAL A 154 2.81 -2.35 -3.04
C VAL A 154 1.86 -1.34 -2.40
N GLY A 155 2.31 -0.59 -1.41
CA GLY A 155 1.47 0.46 -0.86
C GLY A 155 2.14 1.36 0.17
N SER A 156 1.34 2.30 0.66
CA SER A 156 1.69 3.19 1.75
C SER A 156 0.51 3.34 2.70
N PHE A 157 0.77 3.50 3.99
CA PHE A 157 -0.27 3.76 4.97
C PHE A 157 0.16 4.80 6.02
N TYR A 158 -0.82 5.58 6.44
CA TYR A 158 -0.79 6.45 7.61
C TYR A 158 -1.96 6.07 8.51
N TYR A 159 -1.68 5.86 9.79
CA TYR A 159 -2.71 5.69 10.81
C TYR A 159 -2.45 6.66 11.98
N PRO A 160 -3.45 7.44 12.40
CA PRO A 160 -3.24 8.51 13.37
C PRO A 160 -2.96 7.96 14.77
N SER A 161 -1.76 8.24 15.28
CA SER A 161 -1.38 8.03 16.68
C SER A 161 -1.62 9.28 17.52
N GLN A 162 -1.57 9.15 18.86
CA GLN A 162 -1.67 10.34 19.72
C GLN A 162 -0.47 11.27 19.52
N THR A 163 0.73 10.73 19.36
CA THR A 163 1.94 11.52 19.06
C THR A 163 1.75 12.27 17.74
N ALA A 164 1.31 11.59 16.68
CA ALA A 164 1.12 12.22 15.37
C ALA A 164 0.08 13.37 15.44
N ARG A 165 -1.03 13.17 16.16
CA ARG A 165 -2.04 14.22 16.39
C ARG A 165 -1.47 15.42 17.15
N ASN A 166 -0.66 15.17 18.19
CA ASN A 166 -0.01 16.24 18.95
C ASN A 166 0.98 17.05 18.09
N CYS A 167 1.52 16.44 17.02
CA CYS A 167 2.38 17.10 16.04
C CYS A 167 1.61 17.73 14.86
N GLY A 168 0.27 17.81 14.92
CA GLY A 168 -0.55 18.44 13.88
C GLY A 168 -0.81 17.55 12.65
N SER A 169 -0.56 16.24 12.73
CA SER A 169 -0.88 15.31 11.65
C SER A 169 -2.40 15.10 11.50
N LEU A 170 -2.80 14.56 10.35
CA LEU A 170 -4.21 14.30 10.01
C LEU A 170 -4.91 13.40 11.04
N GLY A 171 -6.17 13.68 11.34
CA GLY A 171 -6.98 12.87 12.26
C GLY A 171 -7.52 11.57 11.66
N GLN A 172 -7.40 11.39 10.33
CA GLN A 172 -7.93 10.24 9.60
C GLN A 172 -6.79 9.34 9.11
N ALA A 173 -7.03 8.04 9.05
CA ALA A 173 -6.08 7.11 8.44
C ALA A 173 -6.18 7.20 6.91
N LYS A 174 -5.06 7.07 6.20
CA LYS A 174 -5.03 7.01 4.73
C LYS A 174 -4.18 5.83 4.29
N VAL A 175 -4.72 5.00 3.41
CA VAL A 175 -4.08 3.80 2.90
C VAL A 175 -4.20 3.78 1.39
N THR A 176 -3.10 3.53 0.70
CA THR A 176 -3.06 3.31 -0.75
C THR A 176 -2.34 1.99 -1.02
N ILE A 177 -2.96 1.11 -1.82
CA ILE A 177 -2.42 -0.19 -2.23
C ILE A 177 -2.54 -0.33 -3.75
N GLY A 178 -1.55 -0.93 -4.40
CA GLY A 178 -1.60 -1.39 -5.78
C GLY A 178 -0.97 -2.76 -5.98
N ILE A 179 -1.34 -3.37 -7.10
CA ILE A 179 -0.83 -4.66 -7.54
C ILE A 179 -0.06 -4.43 -8.83
N ILE A 180 1.26 -4.56 -8.76
CA ILE A 180 2.15 -4.36 -9.92
C ILE A 180 2.62 -5.70 -10.42
N VAL A 181 2.66 -5.87 -11.75
CA VAL A 181 3.17 -7.06 -12.41
C VAL A 181 4.20 -6.68 -13.47
N ASP A 182 5.14 -7.59 -13.72
CA ASP A 182 5.99 -7.53 -14.90
C ASP A 182 5.16 -7.94 -16.13
N ASP A 183 5.10 -7.06 -17.13
CA ASP A 183 4.33 -7.25 -18.37
C ASP A 183 5.26 -7.41 -19.60
N SER A 184 6.52 -7.79 -19.37
CA SER A 184 7.52 -7.92 -20.44
C SER A 184 7.16 -8.94 -21.54
N GLU A 185 6.23 -9.88 -21.28
CA GLU A 185 5.82 -10.90 -22.25
C GLU A 185 4.73 -10.42 -23.23
N ILE A 186 3.93 -9.40 -22.90
CA ILE A 186 2.76 -9.01 -23.73
C ILE A 186 3.14 -8.11 -24.92
N ILE A 187 4.33 -7.52 -24.93
CA ILE A 187 4.81 -6.64 -26.01
C ILE A 187 4.88 -7.38 -27.36
N SER A 188 4.97 -8.71 -27.37
CA SER A 188 5.02 -9.44 -28.63
C SER A 188 3.67 -9.53 -29.35
N ASN A 189 2.52 -9.17 -28.75
CA ASN A 189 1.21 -9.51 -29.34
C ASN A 189 0.01 -8.56 -29.09
N THR A 190 0.11 -7.38 -28.46
CA THR A 190 -1.13 -6.59 -28.22
C THR A 190 -0.96 -5.07 -28.24
N SER A 191 -1.60 -4.43 -29.22
CA SER A 191 -1.96 -3.02 -29.25
C SER A 191 -3.12 -2.77 -28.27
N GLY A 192 -2.87 -2.10 -27.14
CA GLY A 192 -3.96 -1.61 -26.27
C GLY A 192 -3.77 -1.59 -24.75
N ASN A 193 -2.59 -1.88 -24.18
CA ASN A 193 -2.39 -1.91 -22.72
C ASN A 193 -1.86 -0.59 -22.12
N MET A 194 -2.19 -0.36 -20.84
CA MET A 194 -1.72 0.79 -20.05
C MET A 194 -0.31 0.50 -19.51
N LEU A 195 0.66 1.33 -19.88
CA LEU A 195 2.08 1.15 -19.62
C LEU A 195 2.56 1.98 -18.41
N LEU A 196 3.29 1.39 -17.48
CA LEU A 196 4.23 2.15 -16.64
C LEU A 196 5.57 2.18 -17.39
N ALA A 197 5.83 3.26 -18.12
CA ALA A 197 7.16 3.55 -18.64
C ALA A 197 7.87 4.46 -17.63
N LEU A 198 8.80 3.89 -16.86
CA LEU A 198 9.86 4.66 -16.24
C LEU A 198 11.05 4.61 -17.20
N GLU A 199 11.21 5.64 -18.03
CA GLU A 199 12.49 5.82 -18.74
C GLU A 199 13.57 6.00 -17.68
N GLN A 200 14.54 5.08 -17.62
CA GLN A 200 15.68 5.22 -16.73
C GLN A 200 16.56 6.37 -17.22
N PRO A 201 16.73 7.47 -16.47
CA PRO A 201 17.81 8.40 -16.71
C PRO A 201 19.07 7.76 -16.11
N THR A 202 20.00 7.37 -16.96
CA THR A 202 21.38 7.08 -16.54
C THR A 202 21.99 8.36 -15.98
N GLY A 203 21.88 8.59 -14.66
CA GLY A 203 22.48 9.73 -13.95
C GLY A 203 21.46 10.63 -13.25
N ASP A 204 21.70 10.90 -11.97
CA ASP A 204 21.08 11.86 -11.07
C ASP A 204 19.55 12.04 -11.13
N TYR A 205 18.87 11.61 -10.06
CA TYR A 205 17.43 11.74 -9.87
C TYR A 205 16.97 13.21 -9.93
N ASN A 206 16.50 13.66 -11.08
CA ASN A 206 15.67 14.86 -11.22
C ASN A 206 14.29 14.42 -11.72
N PHE A 207 13.32 14.36 -10.81
CA PHE A 207 11.92 14.21 -11.19
C PHE A 207 11.41 15.53 -11.78
N ILE A 208 10.86 15.48 -12.99
CA ILE A 208 10.24 16.65 -13.62
C ILE A 208 8.94 16.93 -12.87
N HIS A 209 8.95 17.95 -12.00
CA HIS A 209 7.79 18.54 -11.36
C HIS A 209 7.06 19.49 -12.32
N ASP A 210 6.67 19.02 -13.51
CA ASP A 210 5.90 19.89 -14.41
C ASP A 210 4.42 19.85 -14.02
N THR A 211 3.89 21.05 -13.81
CA THR A 211 2.49 21.35 -13.51
C THR A 211 1.57 20.70 -14.54
N CYS A 212 0.79 19.71 -14.11
CA CYS A 212 -0.29 19.15 -14.90
C CYS A 212 -1.32 20.26 -15.24
N PRO A 213 -1.80 20.38 -16.49
CA PRO A 213 -2.84 21.33 -16.84
C PRO A 213 -4.10 21.06 -16.02
N GLN A 214 -4.78 22.14 -15.59
CA GLN A 214 -5.74 22.22 -14.49
C GLN A 214 -7.05 21.40 -14.59
N GLU A 215 -7.14 20.37 -15.44
CA GLU A 215 -8.41 19.64 -15.69
C GLU A 215 -8.32 18.10 -15.59
N CYS A 216 -7.45 17.55 -14.74
CA CYS A 216 -7.49 16.11 -14.43
C CYS A 216 -8.41 15.83 -13.23
N TRP A 217 -9.70 15.66 -13.52
CA TRP A 217 -10.76 15.23 -12.59
C TRP A 217 -10.59 13.77 -12.14
N PRO A 218 -11.05 13.39 -10.93
CA PRO A 218 -10.98 12.02 -10.45
C PRO A 218 -12.03 11.15 -11.16
N ILE A 219 -11.55 10.21 -11.98
CA ILE A 219 -12.21 9.01 -12.49
C ILE A 219 -13.71 9.16 -12.86
N LEU A 220 -13.98 9.44 -14.13
CA LEU A 220 -15.14 8.89 -14.84
C LEU A 220 -14.62 8.09 -16.05
N LEU A 221 -14.73 6.77 -15.98
CA LEU A 221 -14.57 5.89 -17.12
C LEU A 221 -15.75 6.10 -18.06
N ASN A 222 -15.56 6.83 -19.15
CA ASN A 222 -16.29 6.63 -20.40
C ASN A 222 -15.52 7.21 -21.60
N SER A 223 -15.02 6.29 -22.43
CA SER A 223 -14.68 6.45 -23.85
C SER A 223 -13.99 7.76 -24.30
N GLY A 224 -12.65 7.81 -24.22
CA GLY A 224 -11.79 8.82 -24.83
C GLY A 224 -10.29 8.40 -24.80
N PRO A 225 -9.41 8.96 -25.65
CA PRO A 225 -8.14 8.33 -26.06
C PRO A 225 -6.94 8.45 -25.08
N ALA A 226 -7.12 8.88 -23.84
CA ALA A 226 -6.06 8.86 -22.83
C ALA A 226 -6.65 8.67 -21.43
N ALA A 227 -6.31 7.56 -20.77
CA ALA A 227 -6.67 7.32 -19.37
C ALA A 227 -5.44 7.53 -18.51
N CYS A 228 -5.53 8.47 -17.57
CA CYS A 228 -4.47 8.82 -16.64
C CYS A 228 -4.85 8.31 -15.25
N ILE A 229 -4.06 7.39 -14.69
CA ILE A 229 -4.25 6.98 -13.29
C ILE A 229 -3.44 7.92 -12.42
N CYS A 230 -4.14 8.63 -11.55
CA CYS A 230 -3.58 9.49 -10.53
C CYS A 230 -3.41 8.66 -9.24
N TRP A 231 -2.16 8.33 -8.89
CA TRP A 231 -1.84 7.71 -7.61
C TRP A 231 -1.63 8.80 -6.56
N ASP A 232 -2.59 8.94 -5.66
CA ASP A 232 -2.53 9.88 -4.53
C ASP A 232 -1.65 9.27 -3.43
N LEU A 233 -0.41 9.74 -3.37
CA LEU A 233 0.52 9.42 -2.30
C LEU A 233 -0.06 9.97 -0.99
N ALA A 234 -0.10 9.13 0.04
CA ALA A 234 -0.99 9.30 1.19
C ALA A 234 -0.95 10.67 1.88
N LEU A 235 0.12 11.47 1.73
CA LEU A 235 0.29 12.72 2.47
C LEU A 235 0.71 13.93 1.63
N THR A 236 1.01 13.77 0.34
CA THR A 236 1.58 14.86 -0.49
C THR A 236 0.55 15.61 -1.33
N GLY A 237 -0.57 14.97 -1.68
CA GLY A 237 -1.39 15.43 -2.80
C GLY A 237 -0.67 15.37 -4.15
N GLN A 238 0.55 14.79 -4.20
CA GLN A 238 1.25 14.51 -5.45
C GLN A 238 0.57 13.33 -6.14
N LYS A 239 0.49 13.47 -7.45
CA LYS A 239 -0.15 12.51 -8.33
C LYS A 239 0.96 11.83 -9.14
N LEU A 240 1.17 10.55 -8.92
CA LEU A 240 1.96 9.77 -9.88
C LEU A 240 1.06 9.53 -11.09
N TYR A 241 1.53 9.95 -12.27
CA TYR A 241 0.80 9.78 -13.52
C TYR A 241 1.44 8.67 -14.33
N VAL A 242 0.62 7.69 -14.69
CA VAL A 242 1.01 6.55 -15.51
C VAL A 242 0.47 6.78 -16.92
N TRP A 243 1.37 6.88 -17.91
CA TRP A 243 1.01 7.21 -19.29
C TRP A 243 0.84 5.98 -20.17
N LYS A 244 -0.27 5.93 -20.90
CA LYS A 244 -0.50 4.97 -21.98
C LYS A 244 -0.07 5.60 -23.31
N ASN A 245 1.02 5.12 -23.91
CA ASN A 245 1.34 5.45 -25.29
C ASN A 245 0.46 4.59 -26.23
N ASN A 246 -0.16 5.24 -27.23
CA ASN A 246 -0.87 4.58 -28.32
C ASN A 246 0.10 4.07 -29.38
#